data_AF-A0A1G7F3F4-F1
#
_entry.id   AF-A0A1G7F3F4-F1
#
_cell.length_a   1.000
_cell.length_b   1.000
_cell.length_c   1.000
_cell.angle_alpha   90.00
_cell.angle_beta   90.00
_cell.angle_gamma   90.00
#
_symmetry.space_group_name_H-M   'P 1'
#
loop_
_entity.id
_entity.type
_entity.pdbx_description
1 polymer ?
#
loop_
_entity_poly.entity_id
_entity_poly.type
_entity_poly.pdbx_seq_one_letter_code
_entity_poly.pdbx_strand_id
1 'polypeptide(L)'
;MTWTRRVSALAAALLLAAAVTVSGAPGADAVDGELEATARGELVPADPAAGTDAVVRVELGLSTTAERLTDVLVSAGDSGSGLAATDVVCADGPLGAGSPLTCTAELAADAEPVQDCALDVDLVVSAVRSDGTAVTTSVVETLALEGCPAAGPTPPATPGASADPSPSADPSPSASAAPSTSPQPSSPSVPSAPVDEPTDPEVTSAAPQTTREDTRSSTRALSPIQVKYQSTGGAKGPLGTQVGAERTTTSGRWAAYENGRIYWSSDTGAHTVIGAMLSTFVDGGSTGAFGFPQHDERCGLPGRGCYQSFQRRQIHWSPDTGAHWTRGGIRDAWGRQGYERGKLGYPTTDERCGLVRSGCYQSFQGGSVHWSSDTGAHWSTGGIRREWGSYSWERGILGYPTSDERCNDGGCWQYFQYGKIEWKPGRGTWATPAFRPVVKSTTRAQVEHTYRSGCPVGPSSLRTITMTYWNYSGRAERGVMIVRSSVVDGVVKAFEEAYEAGYRINRMDNPNVWKGDDPDMMYANNTSGFNCRSVVGNPYAVSPHSYGIAVDINTVQNPYRDARGTWWPSNGTRYILGAGLNRPKEHPAIHRTDSTMVRALEKRGWFWGGRWASRDYHHFEKN
;
A
#
# COMPACT_ATOMS: atom_id res chain seq x y z
N MET A 1 -22.10 46.69 -22.44
CA MET A 1 -23.02 45.92 -23.30
C MET A 1 -22.27 44.74 -23.89
N THR A 2 -22.49 43.58 -23.26
CA THR A 2 -22.59 42.22 -23.84
C THR A 2 -22.03 41.96 -25.25
N TRP A 3 -21.09 41.03 -25.35
CA TRP A 3 -20.92 40.18 -26.54
C TRP A 3 -21.00 38.71 -26.14
N THR A 4 -22.15 38.12 -26.44
CA THR A 4 -22.49 36.69 -26.31
C THR A 4 -22.24 35.96 -27.63
N ARG A 5 -21.61 34.77 -27.52
CA ARG A 5 -21.79 33.51 -28.30
C ARG A 5 -21.68 33.61 -29.85
N ARG A 6 -21.02 32.71 -30.56
CA ARG A 6 -21.19 31.24 -30.59
C ARG A 6 -19.94 30.60 -31.18
N VAL A 7 -19.44 29.53 -30.57
CA VAL A 7 -18.59 28.54 -31.25
C VAL A 7 -19.45 27.29 -31.39
N SER A 8 -19.78 26.93 -32.63
CA SER A 8 -20.24 25.59 -32.96
C SER A 8 -19.00 24.75 -33.24
N ALA A 9 -18.79 23.68 -32.47
CA ALA A 9 -17.81 22.65 -32.80
C ALA A 9 -18.57 21.32 -32.95
N LEU A 10 -18.60 20.79 -34.17
CA LEU A 10 -18.77 19.36 -34.38
C LEU A 10 -17.53 18.68 -33.81
N ALA A 11 -17.70 17.88 -32.76
CA ALA A 11 -16.74 16.86 -32.39
C ALA A 11 -17.30 15.51 -32.86
N ALA A 12 -16.58 14.86 -33.77
CA ALA A 12 -16.86 13.49 -34.17
C ALA A 12 -16.53 12.55 -33.01
N ALA A 13 -17.49 11.74 -32.58
CA ALA A 13 -17.28 10.71 -31.57
C ALA A 13 -16.38 9.60 -32.13
N LEU A 14 -15.21 9.38 -31.52
CA LEU A 14 -14.40 8.19 -31.75
C LEU A 14 -14.68 7.22 -30.58
N LEU A 15 -15.42 6.14 -30.83
CA LEU A 15 -15.56 5.04 -29.88
C LEU A 15 -14.24 4.26 -29.83
N LEU A 16 -13.55 4.24 -28.68
CA LEU A 16 -12.74 3.09 -28.30
C LEU A 16 -13.60 2.21 -27.39
N ALA A 17 -13.92 1.01 -27.87
CA ALA A 17 -14.46 -0.08 -27.06
C ALA A 17 -13.35 -1.11 -26.87
N ALA A 18 -12.93 -1.36 -25.64
CA ALA A 18 -12.13 -2.53 -25.31
C ALA A 18 -13.10 -3.68 -24.97
N ALA A 19 -13.12 -4.73 -25.79
CA ALA A 19 -13.80 -5.98 -25.46
C ALA A 19 -12.80 -6.90 -24.76
N VAL A 20 -13.13 -7.38 -23.55
CA VAL A 20 -12.27 -8.31 -22.78
C VAL A 20 -12.99 -9.66 -22.70
N THR A 21 -12.39 -10.69 -23.32
CA THR A 21 -12.85 -12.09 -23.24
C THR A 21 -12.14 -12.80 -22.09
N VAL A 22 -12.86 -13.58 -21.28
CA VAL A 22 -12.27 -14.37 -20.20
C VAL A 22 -12.73 -15.83 -20.31
N SER A 23 -11.83 -16.71 -20.74
CA SER A 23 -12.02 -18.17 -20.72
C SER A 23 -11.56 -18.76 -19.39
N GLY A 24 -12.47 -19.41 -18.64
CA GLY A 24 -12.12 -20.22 -17.48
C GLY A 24 -11.38 -21.52 -17.85
N ALA A 25 -10.49 -22.00 -16.97
CA ALA A 25 -9.79 -23.28 -17.14
C ALA A 25 -10.74 -24.49 -16.95
N PRO A 26 -10.50 -25.64 -17.61
CA PRO A 26 -11.52 -26.67 -17.84
C PRO A 26 -11.64 -27.67 -16.68
N GLY A 27 -12.88 -28.00 -16.31
CA GLY A 27 -13.18 -29.12 -15.40
C GLY A 27 -14.63 -29.16 -14.94
N ALA A 28 -15.44 -29.95 -15.65
CA ALA A 28 -16.84 -30.35 -15.40
C ALA A 28 -17.93 -29.31 -15.75
N ASP A 29 -18.63 -29.60 -16.87
CA ASP A 29 -19.89 -29.06 -17.37
C ASP A 29 -19.96 -27.54 -17.62
N ALA A 30 -19.41 -27.14 -18.78
CA ALA A 30 -19.57 -25.83 -19.37
C ALA A 30 -21.04 -25.58 -19.76
N VAL A 31 -21.63 -24.53 -19.18
CA VAL A 31 -22.75 -23.78 -19.75
C VAL A 31 -22.24 -22.35 -19.94
N ASP A 32 -22.19 -21.91 -21.20
CA ASP A 32 -21.67 -20.61 -21.63
C ASP A 32 -22.42 -19.43 -20.95
N GLY A 33 -21.66 -18.44 -20.50
CA GLY A 33 -22.16 -17.26 -19.80
C GLY A 33 -21.04 -16.27 -19.49
N GLU A 34 -20.65 -15.41 -20.44
CA GLU A 34 -19.64 -14.36 -20.25
C GLU A 34 -20.29 -13.11 -19.59
N LEU A 35 -19.57 -12.50 -18.63
CA LEU A 35 -19.93 -11.23 -18.02
C LEU A 35 -18.92 -10.18 -18.49
N GLU A 36 -19.35 -9.20 -19.28
CA GLU A 36 -18.51 -8.10 -19.75
C GLU A 36 -18.80 -6.83 -18.95
N ALA A 37 -17.74 -6.09 -18.58
CA ALA A 37 -17.84 -4.79 -17.91
C ALA A 37 -17.03 -3.75 -18.69
N THR A 38 -17.60 -2.55 -18.85
CA THR A 38 -16.94 -1.39 -19.48
C THR A 38 -17.09 -0.17 -18.56
N ALA A 39 -16.11 0.74 -18.57
CA ALA A 39 -16.15 1.97 -17.78
C ALA A 39 -15.84 3.22 -18.62
N ARG A 40 -16.47 4.35 -18.27
CA ARG A 40 -16.19 5.68 -18.84
C ARG A 40 -16.19 6.74 -17.75
N GLY A 41 -15.19 7.63 -17.73
CA GLY A 41 -15.04 8.67 -16.71
C GLY A 41 -15.19 10.09 -17.27
N GLU A 42 -16.00 10.92 -16.64
CA GLU A 42 -16.15 12.36 -16.93
C GLU A 42 -15.80 13.19 -15.68
N LEU A 43 -15.02 14.26 -15.86
CA LEU A 43 -14.72 15.20 -14.78
C LEU A 43 -15.82 16.27 -14.71
N VAL A 44 -16.58 16.28 -13.63
CA VAL A 44 -17.61 17.29 -13.38
C VAL A 44 -16.97 18.46 -12.61
N PRO A 45 -16.92 19.68 -13.19
CA PRO A 45 -16.31 20.82 -12.50
C PRO A 45 -17.10 21.20 -11.24
N ALA A 46 -16.37 21.54 -10.18
CA ALA A 46 -16.92 22.01 -8.92
C ALA A 46 -17.87 23.21 -9.13
N ASP A 47 -19.03 23.21 -8.47
CA ASP A 47 -19.90 24.39 -8.37
C ASP A 47 -19.52 25.21 -7.13
N PRO A 48 -18.83 26.35 -7.28
CA PRO A 48 -18.40 27.17 -6.15
C PRO A 48 -19.57 27.80 -5.38
N ALA A 49 -20.79 27.83 -5.94
CA ALA A 49 -21.98 28.31 -5.23
C ALA A 49 -22.62 27.23 -4.33
N ALA A 50 -22.35 25.96 -4.61
CA ALA A 50 -22.86 24.81 -3.86
C ALA A 50 -21.84 24.22 -2.86
N GLY A 51 -20.58 24.64 -2.90
CA GLY A 51 -19.53 24.17 -1.99
C GLY A 51 -19.14 22.70 -2.22
N THR A 52 -19.25 22.22 -3.46
CA THR A 52 -18.95 20.83 -3.83
C THR A 52 -17.53 20.72 -4.40
N ASP A 53 -16.79 19.68 -4.02
CA ASP A 53 -15.50 19.33 -4.62
C ASP A 53 -15.68 18.81 -6.05
N ALA A 54 -14.60 18.72 -6.83
CA ALA A 54 -14.67 18.13 -8.17
C ALA A 54 -15.03 16.63 -8.06
N VAL A 55 -16.00 16.18 -8.86
CA VAL A 55 -16.49 14.80 -8.82
C VAL A 55 -16.16 14.12 -10.15
N VAL A 56 -15.64 12.90 -10.09
CA VAL A 56 -15.52 12.05 -11.28
C VAL A 56 -16.76 11.18 -11.36
N ARG A 57 -17.54 11.34 -12.44
CA ARG A 57 -18.67 10.48 -12.75
C ARG A 57 -18.18 9.31 -13.59
N VAL A 58 -18.43 8.09 -13.14
CA VAL A 58 -18.09 6.87 -13.89
C VAL A 58 -19.37 6.20 -14.35
N GLU A 59 -19.55 6.06 -15.67
CA GLU A 59 -20.60 5.22 -16.27
C GLU A 59 -20.07 3.81 -16.52
N LEU A 60 -20.83 2.82 -16.07
CA LEU A 60 -20.48 1.41 -16.16
C LEU A 60 -21.49 0.68 -17.01
N GLY A 61 -21.02 -0.09 -18.00
CA GLY A 61 -21.86 -0.93 -18.84
C GLY A 61 -21.60 -2.41 -18.57
N LEU A 62 -22.64 -3.14 -18.14
CA LEU A 62 -22.58 -4.59 -17.92
C LEU A 62 -23.36 -5.34 -19.00
N SER A 63 -22.75 -6.37 -19.58
CA SER A 63 -23.38 -7.29 -20.54
C SER A 63 -23.25 -8.73 -20.02
N THR A 64 -24.31 -9.53 -20.15
CA THR A 64 -24.29 -10.96 -19.77
C THR A 64 -25.07 -11.80 -20.77
N THR A 65 -24.58 -13.00 -21.06
CA THR A 65 -25.31 -14.03 -21.80
C THR A 65 -26.12 -14.97 -20.89
N ALA A 66 -26.03 -14.83 -19.56
CA ALA A 66 -26.80 -15.63 -18.60
C ALA A 66 -28.28 -15.22 -18.55
N GLU A 67 -29.19 -16.20 -18.52
CA GLU A 67 -30.62 -15.95 -18.69
C GLU A 67 -31.26 -15.09 -17.57
N ARG A 68 -30.73 -15.10 -16.33
CA ARG A 68 -31.21 -14.26 -15.22
C ARG A 68 -30.14 -14.04 -14.12
N LEU A 69 -29.84 -12.78 -13.80
CA LEU A 69 -29.10 -12.38 -12.59
C LEU A 69 -30.11 -11.87 -11.54
N THR A 70 -29.89 -12.17 -10.26
CA THR A 70 -30.84 -11.82 -9.17
C THR A 70 -30.38 -10.68 -8.29
N ASP A 71 -29.07 -10.42 -8.26
CA ASP A 71 -28.46 -9.33 -7.49
C ASP A 71 -27.11 -8.96 -8.14
N VAL A 72 -26.80 -7.67 -8.19
CA VAL A 72 -25.58 -7.11 -8.80
C VAL A 72 -25.04 -6.02 -7.89
N LEU A 73 -23.87 -6.26 -7.30
CA LEU A 73 -23.11 -5.31 -6.49
C LEU A 73 -21.93 -4.79 -7.30
N VAL A 74 -21.85 -3.47 -7.41
CA VAL A 74 -20.79 -2.77 -8.15
C VAL A 74 -20.07 -1.85 -7.18
N SER A 75 -18.76 -1.97 -7.08
CA SER A 75 -17.91 -1.06 -6.32
C SER A 75 -16.81 -0.50 -7.22
N ALA A 76 -16.59 0.81 -7.15
CA ALA A 76 -15.51 1.52 -7.83
C ALA A 76 -14.60 2.19 -6.80
N GLY A 77 -13.28 2.13 -7.02
CA GLY A 77 -12.30 2.82 -6.18
C GLY A 77 -11.04 3.19 -6.96
N ASP A 78 -10.26 4.14 -6.43
CA ASP A 78 -8.94 4.48 -6.99
C ASP A 78 -7.90 3.46 -6.50
N SER A 79 -7.22 2.82 -7.45
CA SER A 79 -6.21 1.78 -7.20
C SER A 79 -4.93 2.28 -6.53
N GLY A 80 -4.74 3.61 -6.41
CA GLY A 80 -3.55 4.25 -5.81
C GLY A 80 -3.79 5.01 -4.50
N SER A 81 -4.97 5.58 -4.28
CA SER A 81 -5.24 6.51 -3.16
C SER A 81 -6.22 5.98 -2.09
N GLY A 82 -6.96 4.91 -2.37
CA GLY A 82 -7.89 4.29 -1.42
C GLY A 82 -9.22 5.02 -1.25
N LEU A 83 -9.59 5.87 -2.22
CA LEU A 83 -10.92 6.47 -2.34
C LEU A 83 -11.96 5.38 -2.67
N ALA A 84 -13.06 5.36 -1.91
CA ALA A 84 -14.23 4.54 -2.21
C ALA A 84 -15.30 5.45 -2.83
N ALA A 85 -15.98 4.99 -3.90
CA ALA A 85 -17.18 5.66 -4.38
C ALA A 85 -18.20 5.79 -3.24
N THR A 86 -18.72 7.00 -3.04
CA THR A 86 -19.62 7.29 -1.91
C THR A 86 -21.01 6.68 -2.09
N ASP A 87 -21.44 6.46 -3.34
CA ASP A 87 -22.63 5.69 -3.72
C ASP A 87 -22.50 5.24 -5.20
N VAL A 88 -22.79 3.97 -5.51
CA VAL A 88 -22.94 3.47 -6.89
C VAL A 88 -24.43 3.25 -7.14
N VAL A 89 -25.02 4.00 -8.07
CA VAL A 89 -26.45 3.94 -8.39
C VAL A 89 -26.61 3.28 -9.75
N CYS A 90 -27.27 2.13 -9.81
CA CYS A 90 -27.63 1.47 -11.06
C CYS A 90 -29.08 1.78 -11.44
N ALA A 91 -29.35 1.96 -12.73
CA ALA A 91 -30.72 2.15 -13.20
C ALA A 91 -31.57 0.89 -12.97
N ASP A 92 -32.81 1.05 -12.48
CA ASP A 92 -33.76 -0.06 -12.35
C ASP A 92 -34.12 -0.61 -13.74
N GLY A 93 -33.71 -1.84 -14.04
CA GLY A 93 -34.00 -2.50 -15.31
C GLY A 93 -34.01 -4.04 -15.16
N PRO A 94 -34.74 -4.77 -16.03
CA PRO A 94 -34.76 -6.22 -15.98
C PRO A 94 -33.38 -6.80 -16.32
N LEU A 95 -32.79 -7.54 -15.37
CA LEU A 95 -31.53 -8.28 -15.57
C LEU A 95 -31.79 -9.56 -16.40
N GLY A 96 -31.90 -9.40 -17.72
CA GLY A 96 -32.02 -10.49 -18.69
C GLY A 96 -30.86 -10.53 -19.68
N ALA A 97 -30.65 -11.68 -20.32
CA ALA A 97 -29.59 -11.89 -21.32
C ALA A 97 -29.59 -10.77 -22.38
N GLY A 98 -28.44 -10.11 -22.55
CA GLY A 98 -28.23 -9.03 -23.52
C GLY A 98 -28.76 -7.64 -23.15
N SER A 99 -29.27 -7.42 -21.93
CA SER A 99 -29.72 -6.09 -21.48
C SER A 99 -28.58 -5.33 -20.78
N PRO A 100 -28.17 -4.15 -21.27
CA PRO A 100 -27.11 -3.37 -20.64
C PRO A 100 -27.60 -2.79 -19.31
N LEU A 101 -26.86 -3.03 -18.22
CA LEU A 101 -27.06 -2.31 -16.96
C LEU A 101 -26.13 -1.10 -16.97
N THR A 102 -26.70 0.09 -16.76
CA THR A 102 -25.94 1.33 -16.59
C THR A 102 -25.90 1.72 -15.12
N CYS A 103 -24.68 1.85 -14.58
CA CYS A 103 -24.47 2.36 -13.23
C CYS A 103 -23.64 3.63 -13.26
N THR A 104 -23.98 4.56 -12.38
CA THR A 104 -23.24 5.79 -12.14
C THR A 104 -22.62 5.77 -10.75
N ALA A 105 -21.31 6.00 -10.67
CA ALA A 105 -20.60 6.20 -9.42
C ALA A 105 -20.04 7.62 -9.35
N GLU A 106 -20.11 8.25 -8.17
CA GLU A 106 -19.46 9.52 -7.88
C GLU A 106 -18.25 9.28 -6.96
N LEU A 107 -17.06 9.61 -7.48
CA LEU A 107 -15.81 9.54 -6.76
C LEU A 107 -15.44 10.97 -6.32
N ALA A 108 -15.37 11.20 -5.01
CA ALA A 108 -14.86 12.44 -4.46
C ALA A 108 -13.35 12.53 -4.72
N ALA A 109 -12.93 13.46 -5.57
CA ALA A 109 -11.52 13.76 -5.71
C ALA A 109 -11.11 14.68 -4.56
N ASP A 110 -10.39 14.17 -3.57
CA ASP A 110 -9.68 15.05 -2.62
C ASP A 110 -8.80 16.02 -3.43
N ALA A 111 -8.73 17.28 -2.99
CA ALA A 111 -8.18 18.44 -3.73
C ALA A 111 -6.67 18.42 -4.03
N GLU A 112 -6.10 17.29 -4.46
CA GLU A 112 -4.85 17.22 -5.20
C GLU A 112 -5.18 17.30 -6.71
N PRO A 113 -4.48 18.13 -7.50
CA PRO A 113 -4.75 18.22 -8.93
C PRO A 113 -4.50 16.85 -9.57
N VAL A 114 -5.47 16.35 -10.35
CA VAL A 114 -5.29 15.19 -11.24
C VAL A 114 -4.20 15.55 -12.26
N GLN A 115 -2.93 15.36 -11.90
CA GLN A 115 -1.79 15.96 -12.61
C GLN A 115 -1.61 15.42 -14.03
N ASP A 116 -2.18 14.26 -14.34
CA ASP A 116 -1.99 13.57 -15.63
C ASP A 116 -3.29 13.32 -16.42
N CYS A 117 -4.41 13.95 -16.04
CA CYS A 117 -5.72 13.80 -16.72
C CYS A 117 -6.18 12.33 -16.89
N ALA A 118 -5.70 11.44 -16.02
CA ALA A 118 -5.97 10.01 -16.05
C ALA A 118 -6.26 9.52 -14.62
N LEU A 119 -7.18 8.57 -14.50
CA LEU A 119 -7.59 7.96 -13.23
C LEU A 119 -7.58 6.44 -13.36
N ASP A 120 -6.85 5.74 -12.48
CA ASP A 120 -6.86 4.29 -12.41
C ASP A 120 -8.01 3.80 -11.53
N VAL A 121 -9.07 3.30 -12.15
CA VAL A 121 -10.26 2.80 -11.46
C VAL A 121 -10.19 1.27 -11.35
N ASP A 122 -10.35 0.77 -10.13
CA ASP A 122 -10.61 -0.64 -9.86
C ASP A 122 -12.12 -0.84 -9.74
N LEU A 123 -12.69 -1.61 -10.67
CA LEU A 123 -14.10 -1.96 -10.71
C LEU A 123 -14.27 -3.41 -10.30
N VAL A 124 -14.97 -3.64 -9.18
CA VAL A 124 -15.37 -4.99 -8.76
C VAL A 124 -16.86 -5.16 -8.95
N VAL A 125 -17.24 -6.20 -9.69
CA VAL A 125 -18.63 -6.57 -9.94
C VAL A 125 -18.86 -7.95 -9.38
N SER A 126 -19.78 -8.05 -8.42
CA SER A 126 -20.23 -9.32 -7.85
C SER A 126 -21.69 -9.55 -8.19
N ALA A 127 -22.02 -10.71 -8.73
CA ALA A 127 -23.37 -11.08 -9.09
C ALA A 127 -23.73 -12.47 -8.57
N VAL A 128 -25.01 -12.69 -8.27
CA VAL A 128 -25.52 -14.01 -7.86
C VAL A 128 -26.41 -14.59 -8.97
N ARG A 129 -26.02 -15.77 -9.46
CA ARG A 129 -26.80 -16.56 -10.41
C ARG A 129 -28.08 -17.07 -9.75
N SER A 130 -29.10 -17.36 -10.56
CA SER A 130 -30.38 -17.91 -10.09
C SER A 130 -30.28 -19.23 -9.33
N ASP A 131 -29.18 -19.98 -9.49
CA ASP A 131 -28.85 -21.20 -8.75
C ASP A 131 -28.16 -20.96 -7.39
N GLY A 132 -27.92 -19.71 -7.03
CA GLY A 132 -27.24 -19.30 -5.79
C GLY A 132 -25.71 -19.22 -5.90
N THR A 133 -25.13 -19.45 -7.08
CA THR A 133 -23.68 -19.33 -7.31
C THR A 133 -23.27 -17.87 -7.42
N ALA A 134 -22.32 -17.44 -6.58
CA ALA A 134 -21.72 -16.12 -6.68
C ALA A 134 -20.62 -16.11 -7.76
N VAL A 135 -20.64 -15.09 -8.61
CA VAL A 135 -19.60 -14.82 -9.62
C VAL A 135 -19.08 -13.40 -9.37
N THR A 136 -17.77 -13.27 -9.22
CA THR A 136 -17.10 -11.97 -9.04
C THR A 136 -16.08 -11.79 -10.15
N THR A 137 -16.05 -10.59 -10.74
CA THR A 137 -14.98 -10.15 -11.65
C THR A 137 -14.46 -8.79 -11.21
N SER A 138 -13.21 -8.51 -11.54
CA SER A 138 -12.56 -7.22 -11.28
C SER A 138 -11.88 -6.72 -12.54
N VAL A 139 -12.07 -5.44 -12.87
CA VAL A 139 -11.44 -4.77 -14.00
C VAL A 139 -10.68 -3.56 -13.47
N VAL A 140 -9.39 -3.48 -13.80
CA VAL A 140 -8.57 -2.30 -13.52
C VAL A 140 -8.37 -1.56 -14.83
N GLU A 141 -8.80 -0.31 -14.91
CA GLU A 141 -8.74 0.49 -16.12
C GLU A 141 -8.26 1.93 -15.84
N THR A 142 -7.35 2.41 -16.68
CA THR A 142 -6.89 3.80 -16.67
C THR A 142 -7.83 4.64 -17.55
N LEU A 143 -8.68 5.46 -16.94
CA LEU A 143 -9.63 6.32 -17.64
C LEU A 143 -8.99 7.67 -17.97
N ALA A 144 -9.08 8.11 -19.22
CA ALA A 144 -8.76 9.50 -19.60
C ALA A 144 -9.98 10.40 -19.31
N LEU A 145 -9.79 11.50 -18.58
CA LEU A 145 -10.87 12.39 -18.19
C LEU A 145 -11.18 13.43 -19.28
N GLU A 146 -12.42 13.44 -19.78
CA GLU A 146 -12.88 14.47 -20.73
C GLU A 146 -12.99 15.85 -20.05
N GLY A 147 -12.63 16.93 -20.76
CA GLY A 147 -12.74 18.32 -20.27
C GLY A 147 -11.47 18.94 -19.67
N CYS A 148 -10.36 18.21 -19.61
CA CYS A 148 -9.08 18.74 -19.12
C CYS A 148 -8.35 19.60 -20.18
N PRO A 149 -7.67 20.70 -19.80
CA PRO A 149 -6.84 21.46 -20.73
C PRO A 149 -5.64 20.61 -21.18
N ALA A 150 -5.40 20.51 -22.49
CA ALA A 150 -4.25 19.78 -23.03
C ALA A 150 -2.94 20.35 -22.48
N ALA A 151 -2.09 19.51 -21.90
CA ALA A 151 -0.78 19.90 -21.39
C ALA A 151 0.08 20.47 -22.54
N GLY A 152 0.32 21.78 -22.52
CA GLY A 152 1.34 22.41 -23.35
C GLY A 152 2.75 22.05 -22.84
N PRO A 153 3.79 22.11 -23.69
CA PRO A 153 5.15 21.79 -23.27
C PRO A 153 5.64 22.76 -22.18
N THR A 154 6.10 22.20 -21.06
CA THR A 154 6.64 22.95 -19.91
C THR A 154 7.90 23.74 -20.32
N PRO A 155 7.96 25.07 -20.12
CA PRO A 155 9.17 25.83 -20.39
C PRO A 155 10.24 25.54 -19.32
N PRO A 156 11.54 25.57 -19.67
CA PRO A 156 12.62 25.26 -18.74
C PRO A 156 12.75 26.32 -17.64
N ALA A 157 12.91 25.87 -16.40
CA ALA A 157 13.09 26.72 -15.23
C ALA A 157 14.39 27.54 -15.31
N THR A 158 14.27 28.84 -15.06
CA THR A 158 15.42 29.75 -14.90
C THR A 158 15.90 29.69 -13.44
N PRO A 159 17.21 29.58 -13.15
CA PRO A 159 17.69 29.49 -11.78
C PRO A 159 17.72 30.87 -11.10
N GLY A 160 16.88 31.06 -10.08
CA GLY A 160 16.89 32.22 -9.19
C GLY A 160 17.91 32.04 -8.05
N ALA A 161 18.69 33.09 -7.82
CA ALA A 161 19.78 33.17 -6.86
C ALA A 161 19.32 33.12 -5.39
N SER A 162 20.15 32.48 -4.58
CA SER A 162 20.12 32.49 -3.11
C SER A 162 20.45 33.88 -2.55
N ALA A 163 19.73 34.30 -1.51
CA ALA A 163 20.16 35.34 -0.59
C ALA A 163 19.84 34.92 0.85
N ASP A 164 20.87 35.02 1.70
CA ASP A 164 20.95 34.65 3.12
C ASP A 164 19.89 35.28 4.04
N PRO A 165 19.58 34.64 5.18
CA PRO A 165 19.02 35.32 6.34
C PRO A 165 20.14 35.70 7.33
N SER A 166 20.07 36.92 7.85
CA SER A 166 20.77 37.33 9.08
C SER A 166 19.79 37.84 10.14
N PRO A 167 20.16 37.78 11.44
CA PRO A 167 19.24 37.45 12.53
C PRO A 167 18.94 38.63 13.45
N SER A 168 17.85 38.54 14.25
CA SER A 168 17.54 39.30 15.48
C SER A 168 16.11 38.91 15.92
N ALA A 169 15.70 38.77 17.18
CA ALA A 169 16.32 38.87 18.48
C ALA A 169 15.38 38.20 19.52
N ASP A 170 15.97 37.65 20.58
CA ASP A 170 15.32 37.28 21.85
C ASP A 170 14.76 38.52 22.57
N PRO A 171 13.79 38.37 23.50
CA PRO A 171 14.17 38.25 24.91
C PRO A 171 13.37 37.22 25.74
N SER A 172 14.12 36.46 26.56
CA SER A 172 13.71 35.78 27.82
C SER A 172 13.59 36.78 28.99
N PRO A 173 13.30 36.37 30.25
CA PRO A 173 12.33 35.40 30.78
C PRO A 173 11.53 35.97 31.99
N SER A 174 10.60 35.19 32.57
CA SER A 174 10.26 35.32 34.00
C SER A 174 9.84 33.99 34.62
N ALA A 175 10.50 33.69 35.74
CA ALA A 175 10.27 32.59 36.69
C ALA A 175 8.89 32.76 37.39
N SER A 176 8.34 31.86 38.21
CA SER A 176 8.88 30.81 39.07
C SER A 176 7.71 29.99 39.65
N ALA A 177 8.05 28.88 40.32
CA ALA A 177 7.30 28.19 41.41
C ALA A 177 6.74 26.77 41.12
N ALA A 178 7.39 25.80 41.77
CA ALA A 178 6.83 24.55 42.31
C ALA A 178 6.90 24.66 43.86
N PRO A 179 6.49 23.67 44.70
CA PRO A 179 5.77 22.40 44.47
C PRO A 179 4.62 22.13 45.50
N SER A 180 3.84 21.05 45.32
CA SER A 180 3.11 20.34 46.40
C SER A 180 2.62 18.97 45.87
N THR A 181 3.22 17.84 46.26
CA THR A 181 2.90 16.92 47.39
C THR A 181 1.52 16.21 47.32
N SER A 182 1.56 14.90 46.99
CA SER A 182 0.80 13.68 47.39
C SER A 182 -0.48 13.75 48.26
N PRO A 183 -1.35 12.71 48.37
CA PRO A 183 -1.12 11.27 48.11
C PRO A 183 -2.28 10.44 47.46
N GLN A 184 -1.96 9.19 47.13
CA GLN A 184 -2.86 8.04 46.89
C GLN A 184 -3.90 7.82 48.02
N PRO A 185 -4.96 7.04 47.72
CA PRO A 185 -5.20 5.87 48.56
C PRO A 185 -5.49 4.55 47.82
N SER A 186 -4.89 3.53 48.42
CA SER A 186 -5.12 2.09 48.58
C SER A 186 -6.43 1.42 48.14
N SER A 187 -6.27 0.17 47.69
CA SER A 187 -7.24 -0.94 47.62
C SER A 187 -7.97 -1.24 48.94
N PRO A 188 -9.02 -2.06 48.85
CA PRO A 188 -9.05 -3.25 49.70
C PRO A 188 -9.35 -4.56 48.96
N SER A 189 -8.72 -5.63 49.46
CA SER A 189 -8.89 -7.04 49.13
C SER A 189 -9.75 -7.73 50.19
N VAL A 190 -10.67 -8.63 49.83
CA VAL A 190 -11.07 -9.81 50.64
C VAL A 190 -11.87 -10.83 49.77
N PRO A 191 -12.12 -12.10 50.16
CA PRO A 191 -11.58 -13.29 49.50
C PRO A 191 -12.66 -14.29 49.01
N SER A 192 -12.19 -15.41 48.47
CA SER A 192 -12.96 -16.53 47.92
C SER A 192 -13.48 -17.57 48.94
N ALA A 193 -14.49 -18.31 48.47
CA ALA A 193 -14.88 -19.72 48.75
C ALA A 193 -15.95 -19.98 49.84
N PRO A 194 -16.64 -21.14 49.85
CA PRO A 194 -16.80 -22.20 48.82
C PRO A 194 -18.25 -22.65 48.52
N VAL A 195 -18.31 -23.47 47.47
CA VAL A 195 -19.22 -24.56 47.04
C VAL A 195 -20.05 -25.24 48.14
N ASP A 196 -21.30 -25.58 47.81
CA ASP A 196 -21.89 -26.89 48.16
C ASP A 196 -23.08 -27.25 47.23
N GLU A 197 -22.99 -28.45 46.68
CA GLU A 197 -24.00 -29.23 45.95
C GLU A 197 -24.91 -29.94 46.97
N PRO A 198 -26.17 -30.30 46.64
CA PRO A 198 -26.43 -31.75 46.56
C PRO A 198 -27.54 -32.17 45.57
N THR A 199 -27.21 -33.19 44.77
CA THR A 199 -27.92 -34.47 44.50
C THR A 199 -29.43 -34.54 44.18
N ASP A 200 -29.70 -35.14 43.01
CA ASP A 200 -30.95 -35.83 42.61
C ASP A 200 -31.30 -37.06 43.47
N PRO A 201 -32.55 -37.56 43.36
CA PRO A 201 -32.68 -38.95 42.88
C PRO A 201 -33.79 -39.21 41.84
N GLU A 202 -33.57 -40.31 41.11
CA GLU A 202 -34.30 -40.91 39.98
C GLU A 202 -35.73 -41.49 40.26
N VAL A 203 -36.59 -41.35 39.23
CA VAL A 203 -37.39 -42.37 38.48
C VAL A 203 -38.50 -43.20 39.18
N THR A 204 -39.75 -43.09 38.66
CA THR A 204 -40.48 -44.18 37.94
C THR A 204 -41.93 -43.80 37.51
N SER A 205 -42.23 -44.08 36.22
CA SER A 205 -43.45 -44.70 35.65
C SER A 205 -44.88 -44.20 36.03
N ALA A 206 -45.61 -43.66 35.04
CA ALA A 206 -46.79 -44.31 34.42
C ALA A 206 -47.63 -43.30 33.58
N ALA A 207 -48.10 -43.76 32.42
CA ALA A 207 -49.20 -43.16 31.64
C ALA A 207 -50.22 -44.27 31.34
N PRO A 208 -51.39 -44.02 30.71
CA PRO A 208 -52.09 -42.75 30.47
C PRO A 208 -53.59 -42.82 30.83
N GLN A 209 -54.24 -41.73 31.26
CA GLN A 209 -55.69 -41.58 31.06
C GLN A 209 -56.11 -40.13 30.78
N THR A 210 -56.89 -40.02 29.71
CA THR A 210 -57.62 -38.89 29.20
C THR A 210 -58.65 -38.37 30.20
N THR A 211 -58.72 -37.06 30.44
CA THR A 211 -59.96 -36.26 30.38
C THR A 211 -59.69 -34.79 30.68
N ARG A 212 -60.33 -33.93 29.87
CA ARG A 212 -60.81 -32.56 30.17
C ARG A 212 -59.77 -31.45 30.35
N GLU A 213 -59.67 -30.65 29.29
CA GLU A 213 -59.76 -29.18 29.32
C GLU A 213 -59.64 -28.56 30.72
N ASP A 214 -58.43 -28.14 31.07
CA ASP A 214 -58.19 -27.16 32.11
C ASP A 214 -57.22 -26.10 31.57
N THR A 215 -57.68 -24.87 31.70
CA THR A 215 -57.12 -23.65 31.14
C THR A 215 -55.88 -23.25 31.95
N ARG A 216 -54.73 -23.90 31.72
CA ARG A 216 -53.46 -23.45 32.31
C ARG A 216 -52.73 -22.47 31.40
N SER A 217 -52.72 -21.22 31.84
CA SER A 217 -51.65 -20.26 31.60
C SER A 217 -50.29 -20.93 31.86
N SER A 218 -49.66 -21.41 30.78
CA SER A 218 -48.24 -21.74 30.77
C SER A 218 -47.49 -20.42 30.59
N THR A 219 -46.96 -19.85 31.66
CA THR A 219 -45.92 -18.83 31.57
C THR A 219 -44.73 -19.44 30.85
N ARG A 220 -44.68 -19.25 29.53
CA ARG A 220 -43.55 -19.66 28.69
C ARG A 220 -42.30 -19.00 29.27
N ALA A 221 -41.34 -19.82 29.71
CA ALA A 221 -40.07 -19.32 30.22
C ALA A 221 -39.41 -18.42 29.16
N LEU A 222 -38.98 -17.24 29.60
CA LEU A 222 -38.37 -16.24 28.71
C LEU A 222 -37.03 -16.74 28.19
N SER A 223 -36.73 -16.48 26.92
CA SER A 223 -35.39 -16.70 26.38
C SER A 223 -34.37 -15.77 27.05
N PRO A 224 -33.07 -16.10 27.06
CA PRO A 224 -32.04 -15.19 27.55
C PRO A 224 -32.06 -13.82 26.87
N ILE A 225 -32.46 -13.76 25.60
CA ILE A 225 -32.63 -12.52 24.84
C ILE A 225 -33.81 -11.71 25.38
N GLN A 226 -34.94 -12.36 25.67
CA GLN A 226 -36.11 -11.70 26.25
C GLN A 226 -35.83 -11.19 27.67
N VAL A 227 -35.08 -11.95 28.48
CA VAL A 227 -34.61 -11.50 29.80
C VAL A 227 -33.74 -10.25 29.66
N LYS A 228 -32.77 -10.27 28.73
CA LYS A 228 -31.93 -9.09 28.45
C LYS A 228 -32.75 -7.90 27.99
N TYR A 229 -33.68 -8.10 27.06
CA TYR A 229 -34.54 -7.03 26.56
C TYR A 229 -35.37 -6.37 27.66
N GLN A 230 -35.97 -7.18 28.55
CA GLN A 230 -36.68 -6.66 29.72
C GLN A 230 -35.76 -5.87 30.65
N SER A 231 -34.54 -6.34 30.89
CA SER A 231 -33.54 -5.62 31.71
C SER A 231 -33.12 -4.27 31.11
N THR A 232 -33.23 -4.11 29.79
CA THR A 232 -32.99 -2.83 29.10
C THR A 232 -34.21 -1.91 29.05
N GLY A 233 -35.32 -2.25 29.73
CA GLY A 233 -36.54 -1.44 29.75
C GLY A 233 -37.58 -1.82 28.69
N GLY A 234 -37.38 -2.92 27.97
CA GLY A 234 -38.30 -3.43 26.94
C GLY A 234 -38.59 -2.38 25.86
N ALA A 235 -39.85 -2.27 25.45
CA ALA A 235 -40.27 -1.36 24.37
C ALA A 235 -40.08 0.13 24.68
N LYS A 236 -39.95 0.50 25.97
CA LYS A 236 -39.66 1.88 26.38
C LYS A 236 -38.15 2.13 26.56
N GLY A 237 -37.34 1.08 26.42
CA GLY A 237 -35.89 1.13 26.52
C GLY A 237 -35.22 1.62 25.25
N PRO A 238 -33.88 1.74 25.26
CA PRO A 238 -33.11 2.28 24.13
C PRO A 238 -33.19 1.43 22.87
N LEU A 239 -33.49 0.12 22.99
CA LEU A 239 -33.63 -0.77 21.84
C LEU A 239 -34.95 -0.57 21.07
N GLY A 240 -35.98 0.01 21.67
CA GLY A 240 -37.29 0.16 21.07
C GLY A 240 -38.07 -1.16 20.96
N THR A 241 -39.05 -1.22 20.06
CA THR A 241 -39.88 -2.41 19.86
C THR A 241 -39.12 -3.53 19.12
N GLN A 242 -39.53 -4.78 19.31
CA GLN A 242 -38.94 -5.92 18.63
C GLN A 242 -39.39 -5.98 17.17
N VAL A 243 -38.44 -5.97 16.23
CA VAL A 243 -38.68 -5.95 14.77
C VAL A 243 -38.34 -7.31 14.14
N GLY A 244 -38.98 -8.36 14.66
CA GLY A 244 -38.88 -9.71 14.11
C GLY A 244 -38.74 -10.79 15.16
N ALA A 245 -39.12 -12.02 14.79
CA ALA A 245 -38.99 -13.17 15.68
C ALA A 245 -37.52 -13.44 16.03
N GLU A 246 -37.29 -13.91 17.25
CA GLU A 246 -35.98 -14.43 17.66
C GLU A 246 -35.53 -15.54 16.71
N ARG A 247 -34.31 -15.43 16.21
CA ARG A 247 -33.69 -16.39 15.31
C ARG A 247 -32.68 -17.24 16.06
N THR A 248 -32.71 -18.54 15.80
CA THR A 248 -31.72 -19.50 16.32
C THR A 248 -30.74 -19.86 15.22
N THR A 249 -29.45 -19.87 15.55
CA THR A 249 -28.36 -20.37 14.72
C THR A 249 -27.73 -21.59 15.40
N THR A 250 -26.84 -22.29 14.72
CA THR A 250 -26.11 -23.44 15.29
C THR A 250 -25.35 -23.10 16.57
N SER A 251 -24.86 -21.86 16.69
CA SER A 251 -23.98 -21.41 17.78
C SER A 251 -24.62 -20.41 18.75
N GLY A 252 -25.89 -20.05 18.56
CA GLY A 252 -26.56 -19.12 19.46
C GLY A 252 -27.88 -18.60 18.92
N ARG A 253 -28.30 -17.44 19.43
CA ARG A 253 -29.59 -16.82 19.11
C ARG A 253 -29.40 -15.32 18.91
N TRP A 254 -30.29 -14.70 18.15
CA TRP A 254 -30.36 -13.24 18.08
C TRP A 254 -31.77 -12.75 17.77
N ALA A 255 -32.08 -11.52 18.19
CA ALA A 255 -33.32 -10.83 17.83
C ALA A 255 -33.04 -9.39 17.41
N ALA A 256 -33.83 -8.89 16.47
CA ALA A 256 -33.80 -7.50 16.03
C ALA A 256 -34.79 -6.64 16.81
N TYR A 257 -34.38 -5.42 17.09
CA TYR A 257 -35.18 -4.34 17.67
C TYR A 257 -35.00 -3.08 16.81
N GLU A 258 -35.89 -2.10 16.95
CA GLU A 258 -35.87 -0.86 16.16
C GLU A 258 -34.48 -0.21 16.11
N ASN A 259 -33.79 -0.13 17.24
CA ASN A 259 -32.52 0.59 17.37
C ASN A 259 -31.33 -0.33 17.66
N GLY A 260 -31.47 -1.64 17.47
CA GLY A 260 -30.38 -2.55 17.82
C GLY A 260 -30.69 -4.04 17.64
N ARG A 261 -29.71 -4.86 18.00
CA ARG A 261 -29.89 -6.32 18.09
C ARG A 261 -29.41 -6.82 19.44
N ILE A 262 -30.01 -7.89 19.92
CA ILE A 262 -29.49 -8.67 21.05
C ILE A 262 -29.00 -10.00 20.50
N TYR A 263 -27.75 -10.34 20.81
CA TYR A 263 -27.15 -11.63 20.48
C TYR A 263 -26.88 -12.42 21.76
N TRP A 264 -27.09 -13.73 21.73
CA TRP A 264 -26.84 -14.63 22.83
C TRP A 264 -26.10 -15.88 22.36
N SER A 265 -25.12 -16.32 23.15
CA SER A 265 -24.56 -17.68 23.11
C SER A 265 -24.45 -18.22 24.54
N SER A 266 -24.28 -19.54 24.67
CA SER A 266 -23.99 -20.16 25.97
C SER A 266 -22.73 -19.58 26.61
N ASP A 267 -21.74 -19.21 25.80
CA ASP A 267 -20.42 -18.84 26.26
C ASP A 267 -20.34 -17.37 26.69
N THR A 268 -21.09 -16.50 26.03
CA THR A 268 -21.02 -15.06 26.26
C THR A 268 -22.21 -14.51 27.03
N GLY A 269 -23.37 -15.19 27.01
CA GLY A 269 -24.62 -14.60 27.45
C GLY A 269 -25.19 -13.58 26.44
N ALA A 270 -26.24 -12.86 26.85
CA ALA A 270 -27.04 -11.98 25.99
C ALA A 270 -26.55 -10.52 26.07
N HIS A 271 -26.14 -9.95 24.94
CA HIS A 271 -25.63 -8.58 24.87
C HIS A 271 -26.22 -7.80 23.70
N THR A 272 -26.37 -6.49 23.91
CA THR A 272 -26.85 -5.56 22.90
C THR A 272 -25.72 -5.18 21.93
N VAL A 273 -26.04 -4.98 20.67
CA VAL A 273 -25.17 -4.35 19.66
C VAL A 273 -26.03 -3.30 18.94
N ILE A 274 -25.61 -2.05 19.00
CA ILE A 274 -26.45 -0.89 18.63
C ILE A 274 -25.69 0.11 17.76
N GLY A 275 -26.44 1.02 17.13
CA GLY A 275 -25.90 2.18 16.41
C GLY A 275 -24.88 1.83 15.32
N ALA A 276 -23.85 2.67 15.17
CA ALA A 276 -22.81 2.48 14.16
C ALA A 276 -22.02 1.17 14.35
N MET A 277 -21.83 0.72 15.61
CA MET A 277 -21.16 -0.56 15.86
C MET A 277 -21.97 -1.75 15.35
N LEU A 278 -23.31 -1.66 15.37
CA LEU A 278 -24.16 -2.68 14.78
C LEU A 278 -23.97 -2.75 13.26
N SER A 279 -23.93 -1.61 12.56
CA SER A 279 -23.68 -1.59 11.12
C SER A 279 -22.33 -2.25 10.80
N THR A 280 -21.24 -1.78 11.42
CA THR A 280 -19.89 -2.35 11.25
C THR A 280 -19.83 -3.85 11.60
N PHE A 281 -20.53 -4.28 12.64
CA PHE A 281 -20.61 -5.69 13.00
C PHE A 281 -21.34 -6.52 11.95
N VAL A 282 -22.47 -6.03 11.43
CA VAL A 282 -23.29 -6.75 10.46
C VAL A 282 -22.58 -6.85 9.12
N ASP A 283 -22.11 -5.72 8.59
CA ASP A 283 -21.44 -5.59 7.30
C ASP A 283 -20.11 -6.35 7.31
N GLY A 284 -19.41 -6.36 8.45
CA GLY A 284 -18.18 -7.12 8.63
C GLY A 284 -18.36 -8.64 8.80
N GLY A 285 -19.58 -9.18 8.64
CA GLY A 285 -19.85 -10.62 8.66
C GLY A 285 -20.43 -11.17 9.97
N SER A 286 -20.95 -10.30 10.85
CA SER A 286 -21.68 -10.64 12.07
C SER A 286 -20.98 -11.69 12.95
N THR A 287 -21.73 -12.57 13.61
CA THR A 287 -21.20 -13.64 14.45
C THR A 287 -20.31 -14.63 13.69
N GLY A 288 -20.41 -14.70 12.36
CA GLY A 288 -19.54 -15.51 11.49
C GLY A 288 -18.10 -15.00 11.43
N ALA A 289 -17.88 -13.68 11.50
CA ALA A 289 -16.55 -13.07 11.45
C ALA A 289 -16.03 -12.54 12.81
N PHE A 290 -16.93 -12.12 13.70
CA PHE A 290 -16.62 -11.50 14.99
C PHE A 290 -16.79 -12.46 16.17
N GLY A 291 -17.63 -13.48 16.00
CA GLY A 291 -18.18 -14.26 17.12
C GLY A 291 -19.26 -13.46 17.85
N PHE A 292 -19.67 -13.95 19.02
CA PHE A 292 -20.68 -13.27 19.83
C PHE A 292 -20.09 -12.09 20.62
N PRO A 293 -20.87 -11.03 20.88
CA PRO A 293 -20.48 -9.94 21.77
C PRO A 293 -20.19 -10.48 23.17
N GLN A 294 -19.15 -9.97 23.83
CA GLN A 294 -18.72 -10.41 25.17
C GLN A 294 -19.29 -9.53 26.29
N HIS A 295 -19.65 -8.30 25.95
CA HIS A 295 -20.30 -7.33 26.83
C HIS A 295 -21.10 -6.34 25.98
N ASP A 296 -22.05 -5.62 26.58
CA ASP A 296 -22.68 -4.45 25.95
C ASP A 296 -21.65 -3.36 25.65
N GLU A 297 -21.98 -2.42 24.77
CA GLU A 297 -21.17 -1.25 24.46
C GLU A 297 -20.70 -0.51 25.72
N ARG A 298 -19.40 -0.17 25.76
CA ARG A 298 -18.79 0.59 26.85
C ARG A 298 -18.32 1.94 26.34
N CYS A 299 -18.94 3.01 26.84
CA CYS A 299 -18.63 4.39 26.49
C CYS A 299 -17.81 5.12 27.56
N GLY A 300 -17.33 6.31 27.23
CA GLY A 300 -16.50 7.14 28.12
C GLY A 300 -15.00 7.09 27.78
N LEU A 301 -14.66 6.60 26.59
CA LEU A 301 -13.31 6.71 26.05
C LEU A 301 -13.01 8.17 25.64
N PRO A 302 -11.72 8.57 25.50
CA PRO A 302 -11.33 9.88 25.00
C PRO A 302 -12.09 10.29 23.73
N GLY A 303 -12.42 11.58 23.59
CA GLY A 303 -13.20 12.05 22.43
C GLY A 303 -14.64 11.52 22.39
N ARG A 304 -15.22 11.16 23.54
CA ARG A 304 -16.58 10.59 23.67
C ARG A 304 -16.75 9.25 22.96
N GLY A 305 -15.67 8.51 22.77
CA GLY A 305 -15.75 7.22 22.09
C GLY A 305 -16.31 6.11 22.96
N CYS A 306 -16.62 5.01 22.29
CA CYS A 306 -17.14 3.79 22.86
C CYS A 306 -16.42 2.59 22.22
N TYR A 307 -16.48 1.44 22.87
CA TYR A 307 -16.01 0.18 22.30
C TYR A 307 -16.89 -1.00 22.68
N GLN A 308 -16.84 -2.04 21.86
CA GLN A 308 -17.44 -3.32 22.17
C GLN A 308 -16.51 -4.46 21.75
N SER A 309 -16.29 -5.41 22.67
CA SER A 309 -15.49 -6.60 22.40
C SER A 309 -16.37 -7.76 21.98
N PHE A 310 -15.93 -8.45 20.94
CA PHE A 310 -16.49 -9.70 20.45
C PHE A 310 -15.44 -10.79 20.62
N GLN A 311 -15.84 -12.06 20.53
CA GLN A 311 -14.91 -13.18 20.79
C GLN A 311 -13.63 -13.12 19.93
N ARG A 312 -13.70 -12.60 18.69
CA ARG A 312 -12.57 -12.59 17.75
C ARG A 312 -12.11 -11.21 17.30
N ARG A 313 -12.90 -10.16 17.56
CA ARG A 313 -12.66 -8.79 17.10
C ARG A 313 -13.14 -7.78 18.12
N GLN A 314 -12.70 -6.54 17.98
CA GLN A 314 -13.15 -5.44 18.83
C GLN A 314 -13.53 -4.26 17.95
N ILE A 315 -14.71 -3.67 18.17
CA ILE A 315 -15.16 -2.46 17.48
C ILE A 315 -14.91 -1.27 18.39
N HIS A 316 -14.29 -0.23 17.86
CA HIS A 316 -14.22 1.08 18.49
C HIS A 316 -14.97 2.10 17.65
N TRP A 317 -15.61 3.04 18.32
CA TRP A 317 -16.32 4.14 17.67
C TRP A 317 -15.93 5.45 18.33
N SER A 318 -15.77 6.50 17.52
CA SER A 318 -15.76 7.88 17.98
C SER A 318 -16.57 8.76 17.03
N PRO A 319 -17.03 9.94 17.47
CA PRO A 319 -17.72 10.89 16.59
C PRO A 319 -16.89 11.26 15.35
N ASP A 320 -15.56 11.33 15.49
CA ASP A 320 -14.67 11.79 14.43
C ASP A 320 -14.27 10.69 13.44
N THR A 321 -14.29 9.42 13.86
CA THR A 321 -13.79 8.31 13.03
C THR A 321 -14.87 7.34 12.58
N GLY A 322 -16.03 7.30 13.23
CA GLY A 322 -17.01 6.24 13.00
C GLY A 322 -16.59 4.92 13.65
N ALA A 323 -17.27 3.83 13.32
CA ALA A 323 -17.07 2.53 13.95
C ALA A 323 -16.16 1.64 13.09
N HIS A 324 -15.04 1.20 13.65
CA HIS A 324 -14.04 0.37 12.98
C HIS A 324 -13.64 -0.81 13.84
N TRP A 325 -13.46 -1.97 13.22
CA TRP A 325 -13.04 -3.18 13.92
C TRP A 325 -11.54 -3.42 13.83
N THR A 326 -10.99 -3.99 14.90
CA THR A 326 -9.59 -4.38 15.03
C THR A 326 -9.52 -5.86 15.42
N ARG A 327 -8.45 -6.57 15.03
CA ARG A 327 -8.24 -7.98 15.40
C ARG A 327 -6.75 -8.34 15.48
N GLY A 328 -6.49 -9.52 16.05
CA GLY A 328 -5.19 -10.19 16.01
C GLY A 328 -4.00 -9.31 16.36
N GLY A 329 -2.88 -9.52 15.65
CA GLY A 329 -1.63 -8.83 15.91
C GLY A 329 -1.74 -7.30 15.81
N ILE A 330 -2.57 -6.78 14.91
CA ILE A 330 -2.78 -5.33 14.75
C ILE A 330 -3.43 -4.73 16.00
N ARG A 331 -4.52 -5.33 16.48
CA ARG A 331 -5.15 -4.92 17.74
C ARG A 331 -4.17 -5.01 18.91
N ASP A 332 -3.40 -6.09 18.98
CA ASP A 332 -2.46 -6.30 20.08
C ASP A 332 -1.33 -5.26 20.05
N ALA A 333 -0.85 -4.87 18.85
CA ALA A 333 0.14 -3.80 18.69
C ALA A 333 -0.40 -2.42 19.07
N TRP A 334 -1.62 -2.10 18.66
CA TRP A 334 -2.29 -0.88 19.09
C TRP A 334 -2.56 -0.87 20.60
N GLY A 335 -2.90 -2.03 21.18
CA GLY A 335 -3.10 -2.18 22.63
C GLY A 335 -1.83 -1.93 23.44
N ARG A 336 -0.65 -2.35 22.96
CA ARG A 336 0.65 -2.10 23.64
C ARG A 336 0.97 -0.62 23.84
N GLN A 337 0.41 0.27 23.03
CA GLN A 337 0.60 1.72 23.20
C GLN A 337 -0.58 2.41 23.92
N GLY A 338 -1.50 1.65 24.51
CA GLY A 338 -2.63 2.20 25.25
C GLY A 338 -3.87 2.50 24.40
N TYR A 339 -4.05 1.80 23.27
CA TYR A 339 -5.22 1.93 22.39
C TYR A 339 -5.46 3.40 21.96
N GLU A 340 -6.69 3.90 22.07
CA GLU A 340 -7.11 5.25 21.70
C GLU A 340 -6.49 6.36 22.56
N ARG A 341 -5.93 6.00 23.72
CA ARG A 341 -5.15 6.93 24.57
C ARG A 341 -3.70 7.08 24.10
N GLY A 342 -3.24 6.18 23.22
CA GLY A 342 -1.91 6.21 22.65
C GLY A 342 -1.78 7.16 21.46
N LYS A 343 -0.56 7.27 20.92
CA LYS A 343 -0.21 8.17 19.81
C LYS A 343 -1.00 7.94 18.51
N LEU A 344 -1.62 6.77 18.35
CA LEU A 344 -2.36 6.43 17.15
C LEU A 344 -3.81 6.94 17.19
N GLY A 345 -4.39 7.15 18.37
CA GLY A 345 -5.82 7.46 18.50
C GLY A 345 -6.72 6.31 18.03
N TYR A 346 -7.91 6.65 17.54
CA TYR A 346 -8.89 5.70 17.03
C TYR A 346 -8.52 5.15 15.65
N PRO A 347 -8.94 3.92 15.29
CA PRO A 347 -8.85 3.44 13.92
C PRO A 347 -9.70 4.31 12.99
N THR A 348 -9.23 4.53 11.76
CA THR A 348 -9.96 5.28 10.71
C THR A 348 -10.38 4.39 9.55
N THR A 349 -9.89 3.16 9.53
CA THR A 349 -10.31 2.12 8.61
C THR A 349 -10.47 0.82 9.39
N ASP A 350 -11.21 -0.12 8.82
CA ASP A 350 -11.06 -1.54 9.16
C ASP A 350 -9.68 -2.07 8.69
N GLU A 351 -9.30 -3.26 9.16
CA GLU A 351 -8.07 -3.93 8.72
C GLU A 351 -8.16 -4.34 7.25
N ARG A 352 -7.18 -3.93 6.44
CA ARG A 352 -7.05 -4.25 5.03
C ARG A 352 -5.87 -5.22 4.81
N CYS A 353 -6.15 -6.35 4.19
CA CYS A 353 -5.16 -7.38 3.86
C CYS A 353 -4.93 -7.47 2.35
N GLY A 354 -3.86 -8.15 1.94
CA GLY A 354 -3.46 -8.27 0.53
C GLY A 354 -2.20 -7.46 0.18
N LEU A 355 -1.51 -6.93 1.19
CA LEU A 355 -0.19 -6.33 0.99
C LEU A 355 0.83 -7.41 0.57
N VAL A 356 1.98 -6.96 0.05
CA VAL A 356 3.06 -7.87 -0.40
C VAL A 356 3.44 -8.85 0.71
N ARG A 357 3.71 -10.10 0.34
CA ARG A 357 3.96 -11.19 1.31
C ARG A 357 2.79 -11.40 2.29
N SER A 358 1.56 -11.25 1.77
CA SER A 358 0.31 -11.52 2.50
C SER A 358 0.15 -10.70 3.78
N GLY A 359 0.68 -9.49 3.80
CA GLY A 359 0.54 -8.60 4.93
C GLY A 359 -0.83 -7.93 5.01
N CYS A 360 -1.07 -7.30 6.15
CA CYS A 360 -2.24 -6.50 6.42
C CYS A 360 -1.82 -5.18 7.05
N TYR A 361 -2.68 -4.17 6.97
CA TYR A 361 -2.50 -2.92 7.67
C TYR A 361 -3.83 -2.36 8.14
N GLN A 362 -3.75 -1.42 9.07
CA GLN A 362 -4.89 -0.63 9.50
C GLN A 362 -4.44 0.80 9.76
N SER A 363 -5.24 1.76 9.31
CA SER A 363 -5.01 3.19 9.52
C SER A 363 -5.67 3.65 10.82
N PHE A 364 -5.02 4.58 11.48
CA PHE A 364 -5.44 5.23 12.71
C PHE A 364 -5.23 6.74 12.57
N GLN A 365 -5.90 7.54 13.40
CA GLN A 365 -5.81 9.01 13.36
C GLN A 365 -4.36 9.53 13.31
N GLY A 366 -3.46 8.93 14.10
CA GLY A 366 -2.06 9.34 14.23
C GLY A 366 -1.05 8.54 13.41
N GLY A 367 -1.47 7.53 12.64
CA GLY A 367 -0.54 6.66 11.94
C GLY A 367 -1.15 5.37 11.41
N SER A 368 -0.35 4.31 11.37
CA SER A 368 -0.81 3.02 10.87
C SER A 368 -0.08 1.87 11.54
N VAL A 369 -0.75 0.75 11.70
CA VAL A 369 -0.16 -0.52 12.12
C VAL A 369 -0.06 -1.43 10.89
N HIS A 370 1.11 -1.97 10.62
CA HIS A 370 1.33 -2.95 9.56
C HIS A 370 1.74 -4.28 10.16
N TRP A 371 1.25 -5.38 9.59
CA TRP A 371 1.53 -6.74 9.98
C TRP A 371 1.99 -7.56 8.78
N SER A 372 2.97 -8.44 9.00
CA SER A 372 3.27 -9.57 8.13
C SER A 372 3.61 -10.78 8.97
N SER A 373 3.55 -11.98 8.37
CA SER A 373 3.97 -13.21 9.07
C SER A 373 5.43 -13.18 9.52
N ASP A 374 6.29 -12.48 8.75
CA ASP A 374 7.73 -12.40 9.02
C ASP A 374 8.08 -11.41 10.14
N THR A 375 7.33 -10.32 10.25
CA THR A 375 7.68 -9.19 11.14
C THR A 375 6.77 -9.06 12.35
N GLY A 376 5.58 -9.67 12.33
CA GLY A 376 4.54 -9.30 13.28
C GLY A 376 4.00 -7.88 13.03
N ALA A 377 3.20 -7.39 13.98
CA ALA A 377 2.49 -6.12 13.88
C ALA A 377 3.26 -4.98 14.56
N HIS A 378 3.50 -3.93 13.79
CA HIS A 378 4.26 -2.75 14.21
C HIS A 378 3.61 -1.46 13.73
N TRP A 379 3.62 -0.46 14.60
CA TRP A 379 3.05 0.85 14.30
C TRP A 379 4.11 1.87 13.89
N SER A 380 3.73 2.80 13.02
CA SER A 380 4.55 3.92 12.58
C SER A 380 3.73 5.21 12.63
N THR A 381 4.36 6.34 13.04
CA THR A 381 3.70 7.65 13.10
C THR A 381 4.54 8.77 12.47
N GLY A 382 3.93 9.94 12.31
CA GLY A 382 4.64 11.20 12.05
C GLY A 382 5.66 11.18 10.90
N GLY A 383 6.82 11.79 11.15
CA GLY A 383 7.88 11.97 10.15
C GLY A 383 8.50 10.65 9.67
N ILE A 384 8.62 9.65 10.56
CA ILE A 384 9.15 8.33 10.20
C ILE A 384 8.21 7.62 9.23
N ARG A 385 6.90 7.64 9.50
CA ARG A 385 5.90 7.06 8.62
C ARG A 385 5.88 7.74 7.24
N ARG A 386 5.98 9.07 7.19
CA ARG A 386 6.05 9.83 5.92
C ARG A 386 7.29 9.47 5.11
N GLU A 387 8.44 9.39 5.76
CA GLU A 387 9.68 8.98 5.09
C GLU A 387 9.58 7.55 4.55
N TRP A 388 9.02 6.62 5.33
CA TRP A 388 8.76 5.26 4.86
C TRP A 388 7.81 5.22 3.66
N GLY A 389 6.77 6.04 3.67
CA GLY A 389 5.85 6.20 2.54
C GLY A 389 6.53 6.73 1.28
N SER A 390 7.47 7.67 1.42
CA SER A 390 8.28 8.16 0.30
C SER A 390 9.11 7.04 -0.35
N TYR A 391 9.39 5.97 0.39
CA TYR A 391 10.07 4.77 -0.09
C TYR A 391 9.13 3.67 -0.59
N SER A 392 7.86 3.98 -0.83
CA SER A 392 6.82 3.02 -1.28
C SER A 392 6.49 1.96 -0.22
N TRP A 393 6.52 2.35 1.06
CA TRP A 393 6.02 1.55 2.18
C TRP A 393 6.64 0.13 2.23
N GLU A 394 5.84 -0.89 2.51
CA GLU A 394 6.25 -2.28 2.65
C GLU A 394 6.72 -2.93 1.34
N ARG A 395 6.31 -2.37 0.20
CA ARG A 395 6.77 -2.75 -1.15
C ARG A 395 8.16 -2.20 -1.46
N GLY A 396 8.55 -1.18 -0.70
CA GLY A 396 9.74 -0.37 -0.84
C GLY A 396 11.06 -1.05 -0.56
N ILE A 397 12.12 -0.25 -0.65
CA ILE A 397 13.49 -0.69 -0.36
C ILE A 397 13.66 -1.11 1.11
N LEU A 398 12.90 -0.49 2.03
CA LEU A 398 12.96 -0.73 3.47
C LEU A 398 12.16 -1.97 3.92
N GLY A 399 11.09 -2.33 3.22
CA GLY A 399 10.20 -3.43 3.61
C GLY A 399 9.27 -3.08 4.77
N TYR A 400 8.74 -4.10 5.46
CA TYR A 400 7.88 -3.90 6.64
C TYR A 400 8.66 -3.37 7.84
N PRO A 401 8.02 -2.66 8.78
CA PRO A 401 8.63 -2.36 10.07
C PRO A 401 8.87 -3.65 10.86
N THR A 402 10.00 -3.70 11.58
CA THR A 402 10.41 -4.82 12.46
C THR A 402 10.47 -4.40 13.93
N SER A 403 10.15 -3.14 14.21
CA SER A 403 9.98 -2.62 15.55
C SER A 403 8.87 -1.57 15.56
N ASP A 404 8.29 -1.34 16.72
CA ASP A 404 7.54 -0.12 16.99
C ASP A 404 8.50 1.08 16.98
N GLU A 405 7.97 2.30 16.81
CA GLU A 405 8.77 3.53 16.89
C GLU A 405 9.27 3.77 18.33
N ARG A 406 10.55 4.09 18.48
CA ARG A 406 11.18 4.37 19.78
C ARG A 406 11.72 5.79 19.80
N CYS A 407 11.45 6.53 20.86
CA CYS A 407 11.87 7.92 21.01
C CYS A 407 12.60 8.15 22.33
N ASN A 408 13.56 9.07 22.31
CA ASN A 408 14.18 9.69 23.48
C ASN A 408 14.44 11.18 23.19
N ASP A 409 15.07 11.90 24.11
CA ASP A 409 15.38 13.33 23.97
C ASP A 409 16.23 13.63 22.72
N GLY A 410 17.00 12.64 22.25
CA GLY A 410 17.87 12.76 21.09
C GLY A 410 17.17 12.50 19.75
N GLY A 411 15.91 12.07 19.74
CA GLY A 411 15.15 11.78 18.52
C GLY A 411 14.36 10.47 18.57
N CYS A 412 13.77 10.11 17.43
CA CYS A 412 12.98 8.90 17.25
C CYS A 412 13.61 8.00 16.18
N TRP A 413 13.38 6.69 16.27
CA TRP A 413 13.79 5.75 15.25
C TRP A 413 12.87 4.54 15.16
N GLN A 414 12.91 3.90 13.99
CA GLN A 414 12.21 2.64 13.74
C GLN A 414 13.06 1.75 12.84
N TYR A 415 13.07 0.45 13.14
CA TYR A 415 13.70 -0.56 12.31
C TYR A 415 12.70 -1.12 11.30
N PHE A 416 13.24 -1.43 10.12
CA PHE A 416 12.55 -2.08 9.02
C PHE A 416 13.34 -3.31 8.62
N GLN A 417 12.74 -4.18 7.81
CA GLN A 417 13.41 -5.42 7.37
C GLN A 417 14.76 -5.16 6.71
N TYR A 418 14.89 -4.06 5.97
CA TYR A 418 16.07 -3.75 5.17
C TYR A 418 16.58 -2.34 5.44
N GLY A 419 16.50 -1.88 6.68
CA GLY A 419 17.08 -0.60 7.07
C GLY A 419 16.50 -0.01 8.34
N LYS A 420 16.78 1.26 8.54
CA LYS A 420 16.31 2.05 9.68
C LYS A 420 15.84 3.42 9.18
N ILE A 421 14.83 3.99 9.81
CA ILE A 421 14.50 5.40 9.66
C ILE A 421 14.72 6.08 11.01
N GLU A 422 15.31 7.27 10.97
CA GLU A 422 15.59 8.09 12.13
C GLU A 422 15.03 9.49 11.93
N TRP A 423 14.61 10.11 13.02
CA TRP A 423 14.27 11.53 13.09
C TRP A 423 15.02 12.17 14.25
N LYS A 424 15.58 13.36 14.03
CA LYS A 424 16.19 14.17 15.10
C LYS A 424 15.70 15.62 15.05
N PRO A 425 15.58 16.28 16.22
CA PRO A 425 15.37 17.72 16.28
C PRO A 425 16.44 18.47 15.45
N GLY A 426 16.01 19.47 14.66
CA GLY A 426 16.88 20.29 13.82
C GLY A 426 17.43 19.63 12.55
N ARG A 427 17.54 18.29 12.50
CA ARG A 427 17.99 17.56 11.29
C ARG A 427 16.84 17.06 10.41
N GLY A 428 15.69 16.73 11.01
CA GLY A 428 14.57 16.11 10.31
C GLY A 428 14.68 14.58 10.23
N THR A 429 13.92 13.97 9.31
CA THR A 429 13.85 12.51 9.11
C THR A 429 14.78 12.09 7.99
N TRP A 430 15.46 10.94 8.13
CA TRP A 430 16.16 10.31 7.01
C TRP A 430 16.11 8.78 7.14
N ALA A 431 16.05 8.10 6.00
CA ALA A 431 16.23 6.65 5.93
C ALA A 431 17.70 6.26 5.76
N THR A 432 18.07 5.12 6.35
CA THR A 432 19.32 4.39 6.08
C THR A 432 18.97 2.98 5.64
N PRO A 433 18.59 2.76 4.36
CA PRO A 433 18.40 1.43 3.82
C PRO A 433 19.70 0.61 3.85
N ALA A 434 19.58 -0.70 3.91
CA ALA A 434 20.71 -1.61 3.83
C ALA A 434 21.13 -1.81 2.36
N PHE A 435 22.43 -2.07 2.15
CA PHE A 435 22.88 -2.64 0.89
C PHE A 435 22.25 -4.02 0.71
N ARG A 436 21.46 -4.22 -0.36
CA ARG A 436 20.74 -5.48 -0.58
C ARG A 436 20.91 -5.99 -2.00
N PRO A 437 21.88 -6.90 -2.25
CA PRO A 437 22.01 -7.57 -3.53
C PRO A 437 21.03 -8.75 -3.63
N VAL A 438 20.26 -8.80 -4.71
CA VAL A 438 19.45 -9.97 -5.09
C VAL A 438 19.98 -10.48 -6.42
N VAL A 439 20.54 -11.68 -6.41
CA VAL A 439 21.12 -12.31 -7.61
C VAL A 439 20.16 -13.36 -8.14
N LYS A 440 19.77 -13.23 -9.41
CA LYS A 440 18.94 -14.21 -10.12
C LYS A 440 19.60 -14.66 -11.41
N SER A 441 19.19 -15.81 -11.93
CA SER A 441 19.52 -16.22 -13.29
C SER A 441 18.97 -15.19 -14.29
N THR A 442 19.77 -14.83 -15.28
CA THR A 442 19.34 -13.89 -16.33
C THR A 442 18.40 -14.58 -17.31
N THR A 443 17.25 -13.98 -17.57
CA THR A 443 16.28 -14.49 -18.55
C THR A 443 16.55 -13.94 -19.94
N ARG A 444 16.01 -14.59 -20.98
CA ARG A 444 16.14 -14.11 -22.36
C ARG A 444 15.50 -12.73 -22.55
N ALA A 445 14.36 -12.46 -21.93
CA ALA A 445 13.69 -11.16 -21.98
C ALA A 445 14.54 -10.03 -21.36
N GLN A 446 15.35 -10.34 -20.34
CA GLN A 446 16.22 -9.34 -19.72
C GLN A 446 17.39 -8.91 -20.61
N VAL A 447 17.70 -9.65 -21.68
CA VAL A 447 18.82 -9.37 -22.59
C VAL A 447 18.39 -9.42 -24.06
N GLU A 448 17.11 -9.18 -24.34
CA GLU A 448 16.53 -9.29 -25.67
C GLU A 448 17.29 -8.45 -26.71
N HIS A 449 17.68 -7.24 -26.35
CA HIS A 449 18.41 -6.31 -27.21
C HIS A 449 19.93 -6.33 -26.99
N THR A 450 20.40 -6.90 -25.88
CA THR A 450 21.82 -6.89 -25.50
C THR A 450 22.53 -8.22 -25.76
N TYR A 451 21.79 -9.27 -26.15
CA TYR A 451 22.32 -10.56 -26.57
C TYR A 451 21.85 -10.93 -27.98
N ARG A 452 22.71 -11.59 -28.76
CA ARG A 452 22.40 -12.18 -30.06
C ARG A 452 23.22 -13.44 -30.30
N SER A 453 22.84 -14.22 -31.31
CA SER A 453 23.65 -15.37 -31.73
C SER A 453 25.07 -14.91 -32.10
N GLY A 454 26.09 -15.64 -31.64
CA GLY A 454 27.51 -15.28 -31.80
C GLY A 454 28.11 -14.52 -30.62
N CYS A 455 27.32 -14.13 -29.61
CA CYS A 455 27.87 -13.60 -28.36
C CYS A 455 28.64 -14.68 -27.59
N PRO A 456 29.76 -14.32 -26.92
CA PRO A 456 30.64 -15.30 -26.29
C PRO A 456 30.05 -15.92 -25.02
N VAL A 457 29.06 -15.28 -24.39
CA VAL A 457 28.30 -15.84 -23.27
C VAL A 457 26.80 -15.65 -23.51
N GLY A 458 26.03 -16.70 -23.26
CA GLY A 458 24.57 -16.67 -23.29
C GLY A 458 23.95 -16.35 -21.92
N PRO A 459 22.61 -16.12 -21.87
CA PRO A 459 21.89 -15.78 -20.65
C PRO A 459 22.13 -16.75 -19.48
N SER A 460 22.32 -18.05 -19.76
CA SER A 460 22.60 -19.09 -18.75
C SER A 460 23.90 -18.84 -17.97
N SER A 461 24.88 -18.18 -18.60
CA SER A 461 26.18 -17.83 -18.00
C SER A 461 26.16 -16.50 -17.27
N LEU A 462 25.09 -15.72 -17.42
CA LEU A 462 24.90 -14.39 -16.82
C LEU A 462 24.04 -14.47 -15.55
N ARG A 463 24.19 -13.46 -14.71
CA ARG A 463 23.34 -13.23 -13.55
C ARG A 463 22.86 -11.78 -13.54
N THR A 464 21.59 -11.61 -13.21
CA THR A 464 20.96 -10.32 -13.01
C THR A 464 21.04 -10.01 -11.53
N ILE A 465 21.82 -9.00 -11.18
CA ILE A 465 21.98 -8.49 -9.83
C ILE A 465 21.07 -7.27 -9.70
N THR A 466 20.10 -7.31 -8.79
CA THR A 466 19.38 -6.12 -8.38
C THR A 466 19.90 -5.68 -7.02
N MET A 467 20.52 -4.50 -6.92
CA MET A 467 21.21 -4.03 -5.73
C MET A 467 20.79 -2.62 -5.32
N THR A 468 20.99 -2.31 -4.04
CA THR A 468 20.78 -0.96 -3.52
C THR A 468 21.95 -0.05 -3.90
N TYR A 469 21.68 1.18 -4.32
CA TYR A 469 22.71 2.22 -4.49
C TYR A 469 22.21 3.58 -3.98
N TRP A 470 23.13 4.52 -3.75
CA TRP A 470 22.77 5.90 -3.44
C TRP A 470 22.72 6.75 -4.71
N ASN A 471 21.57 7.37 -4.98
CA ASN A 471 21.46 8.32 -6.10
C ASN A 471 22.18 9.65 -5.78
N TYR A 472 22.22 10.58 -6.74
CA TYR A 472 22.91 11.87 -6.56
C TYR A 472 22.22 12.81 -5.57
N SER A 473 20.91 12.65 -5.32
CA SER A 473 20.20 13.35 -4.24
C SER A 473 20.49 12.77 -2.85
N GLY A 474 21.24 11.67 -2.78
CA GLY A 474 21.50 10.95 -1.53
C GLY A 474 20.36 10.04 -1.09
N ARG A 475 19.40 9.75 -1.97
CA ARG A 475 18.31 8.81 -1.75
C ARG A 475 18.72 7.42 -2.23
N ALA A 476 18.47 6.38 -1.42
CA ALA A 476 18.74 5.01 -1.83
C ALA A 476 17.73 4.54 -2.90
N GLU A 477 18.19 3.80 -3.90
CA GLU A 477 17.40 3.24 -4.99
C GLU A 477 17.80 1.80 -5.30
N ARG A 478 17.01 1.12 -6.13
CA ARG A 478 17.31 -0.24 -6.61
C ARG A 478 17.74 -0.19 -8.06
N GLY A 479 18.95 -0.66 -8.34
CA GLY A 479 19.53 -0.75 -9.66
C GLY A 479 19.67 -2.18 -10.16
N VAL A 480 19.75 -2.36 -11.47
CA VAL A 480 19.93 -3.64 -12.16
C VAL A 480 21.25 -3.67 -12.90
N MET A 481 22.08 -4.67 -12.60
CA MET A 481 23.33 -4.93 -13.29
C MET A 481 23.39 -6.39 -13.73
N ILE A 482 23.71 -6.64 -15.00
CA ILE A 482 23.87 -7.99 -15.54
C ILE A 482 25.36 -8.23 -15.77
N VAL A 483 25.91 -9.29 -15.17
CA VAL A 483 27.33 -9.68 -15.33
C VAL A 483 27.45 -11.20 -15.42
N ARG A 484 28.63 -11.68 -15.80
CA ARG A 484 28.95 -13.11 -15.83
C ARG A 484 28.88 -13.68 -14.41
N SER A 485 28.31 -14.88 -14.30
CA SER A 485 28.18 -15.61 -13.02
C SER A 485 29.49 -15.69 -12.23
N SER A 486 30.63 -15.84 -12.90
CA SER A 486 31.95 -15.94 -12.27
C SER A 486 32.46 -14.65 -11.61
N VAL A 487 31.90 -13.48 -11.94
CA VAL A 487 32.36 -12.19 -11.39
C VAL A 487 31.37 -11.56 -10.40
N VAL A 488 30.20 -12.16 -10.21
CA VAL A 488 29.12 -11.64 -9.35
C VAL A 488 29.61 -11.30 -7.94
N ASP A 489 30.32 -12.21 -7.27
CA ASP A 489 30.80 -11.99 -5.89
C ASP A 489 31.72 -10.76 -5.79
N GLY A 490 32.62 -10.61 -6.77
CA GLY A 490 33.52 -9.45 -6.84
C GLY A 490 32.77 -8.14 -7.06
N VAL A 491 31.77 -8.14 -7.96
CA VAL A 491 30.93 -6.96 -8.22
C VAL A 491 30.12 -6.59 -6.99
N VAL A 492 29.38 -7.55 -6.40
CA VAL A 492 28.54 -7.32 -5.22
C VAL A 492 29.36 -6.72 -4.08
N LYS A 493 30.50 -7.32 -3.74
CA LYS A 493 31.37 -6.84 -2.66
C LYS A 493 31.97 -5.47 -2.95
N ALA A 494 32.25 -5.13 -4.21
CA ALA A 494 32.79 -3.82 -4.56
C ALA A 494 31.72 -2.73 -4.42
N PHE A 495 30.50 -3.00 -4.88
CA PHE A 495 29.37 -2.09 -4.76
C PHE A 495 28.89 -1.94 -3.32
N GLU A 496 28.98 -2.99 -2.50
CA GLU A 496 28.75 -2.92 -1.05
C GLU A 496 29.71 -1.94 -0.38
N GLU A 497 31.02 -2.12 -0.58
CA GLU A 497 32.06 -1.24 -0.02
C GLU A 497 31.88 0.21 -0.50
N ALA A 498 31.50 0.41 -1.77
CA ALA A 498 31.18 1.73 -2.30
C ALA A 498 29.90 2.32 -1.67
N TYR A 499 28.86 1.50 -1.46
CA TYR A 499 27.60 1.92 -0.84
C TYR A 499 27.81 2.38 0.60
N GLU A 500 28.55 1.60 1.39
CA GLU A 500 28.90 1.91 2.78
C GLU A 500 29.71 3.20 2.91
N ALA A 501 30.56 3.48 1.92
CA ALA A 501 31.30 4.74 1.84
C ALA A 501 30.48 5.92 1.29
N GLY A 502 29.20 5.73 0.95
CA GLY A 502 28.33 6.77 0.41
C GLY A 502 28.63 7.16 -1.04
N TYR A 503 29.29 6.30 -1.83
CA TYR A 503 29.51 6.53 -3.25
C TYR A 503 28.18 6.71 -3.98
N ARG A 504 28.08 7.75 -4.81
CA ARG A 504 26.85 8.09 -5.50
C ARG A 504 26.86 7.53 -6.92
N ILE A 505 25.75 6.93 -7.34
CA ILE A 505 25.52 6.43 -8.69
C ILE A 505 24.32 7.18 -9.25
N ASN A 506 24.40 7.69 -10.47
CA ASN A 506 23.28 8.46 -11.04
C ASN A 506 22.06 7.56 -11.27
N ARG A 507 22.28 6.45 -11.98
CA ARG A 507 21.29 5.41 -12.25
C ARG A 507 21.97 4.10 -12.61
N MET A 508 21.23 3.00 -12.53
CA MET A 508 21.69 1.66 -12.88
C MET A 508 20.51 0.88 -13.46
N ASP A 509 20.17 1.18 -14.71
CA ASP A 509 19.09 0.55 -15.45
C ASP A 509 19.62 -0.63 -16.26
N ASN A 510 18.76 -1.62 -16.49
CA ASN A 510 19.06 -2.69 -17.42
C ASN A 510 19.31 -2.11 -18.83
N PRO A 511 20.48 -2.35 -19.46
CA PRO A 511 20.78 -1.94 -20.83
C PRO A 511 19.72 -2.29 -21.87
N ASN A 512 18.90 -3.32 -21.60
CA ASN A 512 17.79 -3.71 -22.46
C ASN A 512 16.77 -2.57 -22.69
N VAL A 513 16.55 -1.71 -21.69
CA VAL A 513 15.63 -0.53 -21.78
C VAL A 513 16.11 0.45 -22.86
N TRP A 514 17.43 0.48 -23.10
CA TRP A 514 18.10 1.35 -24.05
C TRP A 514 18.38 0.63 -25.37
N LYS A 515 17.78 -0.54 -25.60
CA LYS A 515 18.02 -1.39 -26.77
C LYS A 515 19.51 -1.76 -26.98
N GLY A 516 20.32 -1.71 -25.92
CA GLY A 516 21.76 -1.91 -26.00
C GLY A 516 22.52 -0.79 -26.73
N ASP A 517 21.94 0.41 -26.87
CA ASP A 517 22.61 1.58 -27.46
C ASP A 517 23.58 2.23 -26.46
N ASP A 518 24.88 2.05 -26.70
CA ASP A 518 25.93 2.56 -25.84
C ASP A 518 25.96 4.10 -25.76
N PRO A 519 25.92 4.85 -26.88
CA PRO A 519 25.85 6.31 -26.83
C PRO A 519 24.70 6.85 -25.97
N ASP A 520 23.49 6.31 -26.12
CA ASP A 520 22.32 6.74 -25.36
C ASP A 520 22.47 6.41 -23.87
N MET A 521 22.91 5.20 -23.53
CA MET A 521 23.19 4.81 -22.14
C MET A 521 24.27 5.69 -21.51
N MET A 522 25.35 5.94 -22.24
CA MET A 522 26.44 6.79 -21.78
C MET A 522 25.94 8.21 -21.54
N TYR A 523 25.19 8.78 -22.48
CA TYR A 523 24.63 10.13 -22.36
C TYR A 523 23.63 10.24 -21.21
N ALA A 524 22.83 9.20 -20.97
CA ALA A 524 21.89 9.08 -19.85
C ALA A 524 22.56 8.80 -18.49
N ASN A 525 23.89 8.68 -18.47
CA ASN A 525 24.69 8.43 -17.28
C ASN A 525 24.40 7.08 -16.61
N ASN A 526 24.13 6.05 -17.42
CA ASN A 526 23.77 4.73 -16.92
C ASN A 526 24.98 3.93 -16.45
N THR A 527 24.92 3.39 -15.24
CA THR A 527 25.89 2.39 -14.77
C THR A 527 25.43 1.01 -15.21
N SER A 528 26.28 0.25 -15.92
CA SER A 528 25.87 -0.99 -16.58
C SER A 528 26.99 -2.02 -16.71
N GLY A 529 26.62 -3.25 -17.08
CA GLY A 529 27.53 -4.39 -17.27
C GLY A 529 27.41 -4.98 -18.66
N PHE A 530 26.80 -6.16 -18.79
CA PHE A 530 26.68 -6.89 -20.05
C PHE A 530 25.97 -6.11 -21.16
N ASN A 531 26.66 -5.94 -22.29
CA ASN A 531 26.10 -5.53 -23.57
C ASN A 531 26.93 -6.16 -24.69
N CYS A 532 26.34 -7.08 -25.46
CA CYS A 532 27.08 -7.80 -26.48
C CYS A 532 27.28 -6.96 -27.75
N ARG A 533 28.53 -6.61 -28.02
CA ARG A 533 28.98 -5.82 -29.17
C ARG A 533 30.45 -6.04 -29.51
N SER A 534 30.84 -5.56 -30.69
CA SER A 534 32.25 -5.37 -31.01
C SER A 534 32.81 -4.15 -30.24
N VAL A 535 34.14 -4.08 -30.13
CA VAL A 535 34.83 -2.90 -29.58
C VAL A 535 34.60 -1.70 -30.50
N VAL A 536 34.35 -0.53 -29.91
CA VAL A 536 34.16 0.71 -30.67
C VAL A 536 35.43 1.02 -31.47
N GLY A 537 35.29 1.16 -32.79
CA GLY A 537 36.42 1.41 -33.69
C GLY A 537 37.25 0.18 -34.07
N ASN A 538 36.95 -1.02 -33.51
CA ASN A 538 37.54 -2.27 -33.95
C ASN A 538 36.47 -3.38 -34.06
N PRO A 539 35.85 -3.57 -35.23
CA PRO A 539 34.79 -4.57 -35.41
C PRO A 539 35.27 -6.02 -35.25
N TYR A 540 36.59 -6.26 -35.27
CA TYR A 540 37.21 -7.58 -35.14
C TYR A 540 37.50 -7.97 -33.69
N ALA A 541 37.42 -7.04 -32.73
CA ALA A 541 37.56 -7.32 -31.31
C ALA A 541 36.20 -7.35 -30.64
N VAL A 542 35.95 -8.35 -29.80
CA VAL A 542 34.72 -8.47 -29.02
C VAL A 542 34.89 -7.67 -27.72
N SER A 543 33.92 -6.82 -27.39
CA SER A 543 33.96 -6.01 -26.17
C SER A 543 34.03 -6.89 -24.91
N PRO A 544 34.81 -6.51 -23.88
CA PRO A 544 34.75 -7.11 -22.54
C PRO A 544 33.32 -7.20 -21.97
N HIS A 545 32.46 -6.22 -22.30
CA HIS A 545 31.04 -6.23 -21.94
C HIS A 545 30.29 -7.44 -22.51
N SER A 546 30.68 -7.91 -23.71
CA SER A 546 30.08 -9.08 -24.35
C SER A 546 30.39 -10.38 -23.63
N TYR A 547 31.47 -10.43 -22.84
CA TYR A 547 31.80 -11.57 -21.99
C TYR A 547 31.15 -11.46 -20.59
N GLY A 548 30.48 -10.34 -20.29
CA GLY A 548 29.91 -10.06 -18.98
C GLY A 548 30.94 -9.82 -17.88
N ILE A 549 32.18 -9.45 -18.24
CA ILE A 549 33.30 -9.25 -17.30
C ILE A 549 33.73 -7.78 -17.22
N ALA A 550 32.91 -6.87 -17.72
CA ALA A 550 33.13 -5.43 -17.64
C ALA A 550 31.93 -4.71 -17.03
N VAL A 551 32.21 -3.57 -16.41
CA VAL A 551 31.23 -2.63 -15.86
C VAL A 551 31.65 -1.19 -16.18
N ASP A 552 30.68 -0.39 -16.62
CA ASP A 552 30.83 1.05 -16.81
C ASP A 552 30.03 1.77 -15.74
N ILE A 553 30.64 2.73 -15.03
CA ILE A 553 30.03 3.38 -13.87
C ILE A 553 30.04 4.92 -14.03
N ASN A 554 28.86 5.54 -13.91
CA ASN A 554 28.64 7.00 -14.02
C ASN A 554 29.34 7.62 -15.24
N THR A 555 28.95 7.17 -16.43
CA THR A 555 29.59 7.46 -17.73
C THR A 555 29.76 8.95 -18.03
N VAL A 556 28.89 9.82 -17.52
CA VAL A 556 28.99 11.29 -17.71
C VAL A 556 30.10 11.88 -16.83
N GLN A 557 30.18 11.48 -15.56
CA GLN A 557 31.25 11.94 -14.66
C GLN A 557 32.59 11.33 -15.02
N ASN A 558 32.57 10.14 -15.62
CA ASN A 558 33.73 9.34 -15.96
C ASN A 558 33.79 9.07 -17.47
N PRO A 559 34.02 10.10 -18.31
CA PRO A 559 33.97 9.94 -19.76
C PRO A 559 35.16 9.14 -20.30
N TYR A 560 34.95 8.55 -21.48
CA TYR A 560 35.94 7.84 -22.28
C TYR A 560 36.54 8.78 -23.34
N ARG A 561 37.85 8.65 -23.61
CA ARG A 561 38.55 9.36 -24.69
C ARG A 561 38.89 8.42 -25.83
N ASP A 562 38.33 8.69 -27.01
CA ASP A 562 38.61 7.91 -28.21
C ASP A 562 40.01 8.16 -28.78
N ALA A 563 40.40 7.34 -29.76
CA ALA A 563 41.70 7.42 -30.43
C ALA A 563 41.94 8.74 -31.19
N ARG A 564 40.87 9.48 -31.55
CA ARG A 564 40.94 10.80 -32.19
C ARG A 564 41.05 11.93 -31.16
N GLY A 565 40.89 11.59 -29.87
CA GLY A 565 40.96 12.50 -28.75
C GLY A 565 39.63 13.13 -28.35
N THR A 566 38.52 12.64 -28.90
CA THR A 566 37.16 13.07 -28.55
C THR A 566 36.75 12.43 -27.24
N TRP A 567 36.07 13.19 -26.38
CA TRP A 567 35.51 12.69 -25.12
C TRP A 567 34.04 12.32 -25.28
N TRP A 568 33.67 11.15 -24.76
CA TRP A 568 32.33 10.59 -24.80
C TRP A 568 31.84 10.22 -23.39
N PRO A 569 30.57 10.47 -23.05
CA PRO A 569 29.59 11.22 -23.83
C PRO A 569 29.93 12.72 -23.88
N SER A 570 29.38 13.44 -24.87
CA SER A 570 29.67 14.87 -25.07
C SER A 570 29.30 15.74 -23.85
N ASN A 571 28.24 15.39 -23.13
CA ASN A 571 27.82 16.04 -21.88
C ASN A 571 28.73 15.72 -20.67
N GLY A 572 29.69 14.80 -20.82
CA GLY A 572 30.72 14.48 -19.83
C GLY A 572 31.98 15.35 -19.92
N THR A 573 32.15 16.09 -21.02
CA THR A 573 33.33 16.96 -21.25
C THR A 573 33.57 17.98 -20.12
N ARG A 574 32.51 18.45 -19.46
CA ARG A 574 32.61 19.37 -18.31
C ARG A 574 33.38 18.81 -17.10
N TYR A 575 33.55 17.49 -17.03
CA TYR A 575 34.30 16.82 -15.96
C TYR A 575 35.79 16.63 -16.29
N ILE A 576 36.21 17.13 -17.45
CA ILE A 576 37.59 17.13 -17.93
C ILE A 576 38.05 18.59 -18.04
N LEU A 577 39.04 18.98 -17.24
CA LEU A 577 39.60 20.34 -17.21
C LEU A 577 40.93 20.38 -17.98
N GLY A 578 41.07 21.37 -18.88
CA GLY A 578 42.29 21.59 -19.66
C GLY A 578 42.61 20.46 -20.65
N ALA A 579 43.90 20.19 -20.87
CA ALA A 579 44.40 19.20 -21.84
C ALA A 579 44.10 17.72 -21.49
N GLY A 580 43.16 17.42 -20.58
CA GLY A 580 42.59 16.07 -20.46
C GLY A 580 42.91 15.27 -19.19
N LEU A 581 43.52 15.87 -18.16
CA LEU A 581 43.92 15.14 -16.95
C LEU A 581 43.50 15.78 -15.61
N ASN A 582 43.10 17.05 -15.59
CA ASN A 582 42.61 17.69 -14.38
C ASN A 582 41.11 17.43 -14.23
N ARG A 583 40.67 16.87 -13.11
CA ARG A 583 39.25 16.51 -12.87
C ARG A 583 38.72 17.24 -11.63
N PRO A 584 37.47 17.75 -11.61
CA PRO A 584 36.92 18.52 -10.49
C PRO A 584 37.07 17.81 -9.15
N LYS A 585 37.85 18.36 -8.21
CA LYS A 585 38.34 17.67 -7.01
C LYS A 585 37.21 17.08 -6.12
N GLU A 586 36.03 17.70 -6.09
CA GLU A 586 35.03 17.46 -5.05
C GLU A 586 33.76 16.72 -5.51
N HIS A 587 33.78 16.00 -6.63
CA HIS A 587 32.59 15.26 -7.08
C HIS A 587 32.57 13.82 -6.52
N PRO A 588 31.50 13.39 -5.82
CA PRO A 588 31.42 12.08 -5.14
C PRO A 588 31.36 10.87 -6.08
N ALA A 589 31.12 11.12 -7.38
CA ALA A 589 30.99 10.10 -8.44
C ALA A 589 32.16 10.07 -9.45
N ILE A 590 33.18 10.92 -9.27
CA ILE A 590 34.35 10.93 -10.14
C ILE A 590 35.35 9.87 -9.66
N HIS A 591 35.76 8.99 -10.57
CA HIS A 591 36.82 8.02 -10.35
C HIS A 591 38.21 8.64 -10.38
N ARG A 592 39.01 8.31 -9.38
CA ARG A 592 40.43 8.59 -9.25
C ARG A 592 41.10 7.35 -8.70
N THR A 593 42.43 7.33 -8.71
CA THR A 593 43.21 6.23 -8.12
C THR A 593 42.89 5.96 -6.65
N ASP A 594 42.42 6.97 -5.91
CA ASP A 594 42.06 6.90 -4.50
C ASP A 594 40.55 6.79 -4.23
N SER A 595 39.70 6.89 -5.26
CA SER A 595 38.24 6.78 -5.12
C SER A 595 37.83 5.40 -4.60
N THR A 596 36.82 5.36 -3.72
CA THR A 596 36.33 4.11 -3.13
C THR A 596 35.97 3.07 -4.17
N MET A 597 35.20 3.42 -5.21
CA MET A 597 34.78 2.47 -6.25
C MET A 597 35.98 1.85 -6.97
N VAL A 598 36.97 2.68 -7.35
CA VAL A 598 38.20 2.21 -8.02
C VAL A 598 38.96 1.26 -7.13
N ARG A 599 39.24 1.64 -5.88
CA ARG A 599 39.94 0.79 -4.92
C ARG A 599 39.19 -0.51 -4.64
N ALA A 600 37.87 -0.46 -4.53
CA ALA A 600 37.04 -1.61 -4.24
C ALA A 600 37.10 -2.64 -5.40
N LEU A 601 37.03 -2.19 -6.65
CA LEU A 601 37.15 -3.06 -7.81
C LEU A 601 38.59 -3.58 -8.00
N GLU A 602 39.61 -2.72 -7.92
CA GLU A 602 41.02 -3.10 -8.09
C GLU A 602 41.49 -4.13 -7.05
N LYS A 603 41.08 -3.96 -5.79
CA LYS A 603 41.34 -4.94 -4.71
C LYS A 603 40.79 -6.34 -5.04
N ARG A 604 39.82 -6.45 -5.94
CA ARG A 604 39.17 -7.69 -6.37
C ARG A 604 39.63 -8.17 -7.76
N GLY A 605 40.75 -7.61 -8.23
CA GLY A 605 41.43 -8.00 -9.46
C GLY A 605 40.87 -7.39 -10.73
N TRP A 606 40.09 -6.31 -10.64
CA TRP A 606 39.62 -5.58 -11.81
C TRP A 606 40.68 -4.56 -12.25
N PHE A 607 40.83 -4.40 -13.55
CA PHE A 607 41.61 -3.34 -14.14
C PHE A 607 40.71 -2.11 -14.40
N TRP A 608 41.22 -0.91 -14.09
CA TRP A 608 40.52 0.35 -14.34
C TRP A 608 41.04 1.02 -15.63
N GLY A 609 40.15 1.24 -16.60
CA GLY A 609 40.45 1.84 -17.91
C GLY A 609 41.01 3.27 -17.81
N GLY A 610 40.83 3.95 -16.69
CA GLY A 610 41.44 5.25 -16.40
C GLY A 610 42.97 5.21 -16.43
N ARG A 611 43.59 4.02 -16.36
CA ARG A 611 45.04 3.82 -16.44
C ARG A 611 45.59 3.73 -17.87
N TRP A 612 44.75 3.49 -18.88
CA TRP A 612 45.16 3.46 -20.29
C TRP A 612 45.64 4.82 -20.81
N ALA A 613 46.44 4.82 -21.88
CA ALA A 613 46.86 6.06 -22.55
C ALA A 613 45.66 6.82 -23.14
N SER A 614 44.77 6.10 -23.84
CA SER A 614 43.42 6.56 -24.15
C SER A 614 42.52 6.29 -22.95
N ARG A 615 42.35 7.31 -22.10
CA ARG A 615 41.67 7.20 -20.82
C ARG A 615 40.23 6.74 -21.00
N ASP A 616 39.85 5.68 -20.30
CA ASP A 616 38.46 5.25 -20.18
C ASP A 616 38.04 5.25 -18.71
N TYR A 617 37.54 6.38 -18.22
CA TYR A 617 37.35 6.56 -16.79
C TYR A 617 36.18 5.76 -16.23
N HIS A 618 35.14 5.44 -17.01
CA HIS A 618 34.00 4.69 -16.52
C HIS A 618 34.28 3.19 -16.46
N HIS A 619 35.24 2.71 -17.25
CA HIS A 619 35.38 1.31 -17.56
C HIS A 619 36.21 0.56 -16.53
N PHE A 620 35.70 -0.60 -16.14
CA PHE A 620 36.43 -1.62 -15.40
C PHE A 620 36.22 -2.96 -16.07
N GLU A 621 37.29 -3.74 -16.18
CA GLU A 621 37.23 -5.09 -16.72
C GLU A 621 38.01 -6.08 -15.86
N LYS A 622 37.63 -7.36 -15.97
CA LYS A 622 38.32 -8.47 -15.33
C LYS A 622 38.97 -9.33 -16.40
N ASN A 623 40.27 -9.58 -16.24
CA ASN A 623 41.05 -10.45 -17.13
C ASN A 623 40.70 -11.92 -16.98
#